data_AF-A0A2U3Q8H0-F1
#
_entry.id   AF-A0A2U3Q8H0-F1
#
_cell.length_a   1.000
_cell.length_b   1.000
_cell.length_c   1.000
_cell.angle_alpha   90.00
_cell.angle_beta   90.00
_cell.angle_gamma   90.00
#
_symmetry.space_group_name_H-M   'P 1'
#
loop_
_entity.id
_entity.type
_entity.pdbx_description
1 polymer ?
#
loop_
_entity_poly.entity_id
_entity_poly.type
_entity_poly.pdbx_seq_one_letter_code
_entity_poly.pdbx_strand_id
1 'polypeptide(L)' 'MGTDYMAEAARHRHVAEEYRTLAFGTSDEGLRGMYLRLADNYDLLVATKIGLPAIASS' A
#
# COMPACT_ATOMS: atom_id res chain seq x y z
N MET A 1 -9.43 19.79 -11.72
CA MET A 1 -9.16 18.34 -11.83
C MET A 1 -8.74 17.84 -10.47
N GLY A 2 -9.71 17.40 -9.65
CA GLY A 2 -9.40 16.74 -8.38
C GLY A 2 -8.95 15.33 -8.71
N THR A 3 -7.67 15.03 -8.49
CA THR A 3 -7.13 13.68 -8.56
C THR A 3 -7.95 12.79 -7.63
N ASP A 4 -8.52 11.70 -8.15
CA ASP A 4 -9.35 10.76 -7.38
C ASP A 4 -8.48 10.00 -6.37
N TYR A 5 -8.11 10.65 -5.28
CA TYR A 5 -7.27 10.10 -4.20
C TYR A 5 -7.87 8.82 -3.63
N MET A 6 -9.20 8.72 -3.62
CA MET A 6 -9.91 7.51 -3.19
C MET A 6 -9.76 6.35 -4.18
N ALA A 7 -9.80 6.61 -5.49
CA ALA A 7 -9.58 5.56 -6.49
C ALA A 7 -8.12 5.08 -6.49
N GLU A 8 -7.17 6.00 -6.30
CA GLU A 8 -5.75 5.67 -6.16
C GLU A 8 -5.46 4.87 -4.88
N ALA A 9 -6.08 5.25 -3.77
CA ALA A 9 -5.98 4.49 -2.53
C ALA A 9 -6.57 3.08 -2.65
N ALA A 10 -7.71 2.93 -3.34
CA ALA A 10 -8.31 1.62 -3.61
C ALA A 10 -7.38 0.73 -4.46
N ARG A 11 -6.74 1.30 -5.48
CA ARG A 11 -5.73 0.59 -6.29
C ARG A 11 -4.55 0.10 -5.44
N HIS A 12 -4.00 0.97 -4.60
CA HIS A 12 -2.88 0.59 -3.73
C HIS A 12 -3.26 -0.47 -2.71
N ARG A 13 -4.46 -0.40 -2.12
CA ARG A 13 -4.97 -1.46 -1.21
C ARG A 13 -5.11 -2.80 -1.93
N HIS A 14 -5.66 -2.80 -3.15
CA HIS A 14 -5.78 -4.00 -3.95
C HIS A 14 -4.42 -4.65 -4.23
N VAL A 15 -3.43 -3.84 -4.61
CA VAL A 15 -2.06 -4.31 -4.85
C VAL A 15 -1.42 -4.86 -3.57
N ALA A 16 -1.67 -4.25 -2.40
CA ALA A 16 -1.19 -4.77 -1.12
C ALA A 16 -1.79 -6.17 -0.81
N GLU A 17 -3.07 -6.38 -1.13
CA GLU A 17 -3.75 -7.68 -0.97
C GLU A 17 -3.20 -8.75 -1.92
N GLU A 18 -2.87 -8.39 -3.16
CA GLU A 18 -2.21 -9.29 -4.11
C GLU A 18 -0.86 -9.78 -3.57
N TYR A 19 -0.04 -8.87 -3.03
CA TYR A 19 1.24 -9.25 -2.43
C TYR A 19 1.09 -10.12 -1.19
N ARG A 20 0.06 -9.90 -0.35
CA ARG A 20 -0.25 -10.80 0.77
C ARG A 20 -0.65 -12.19 0.29
N THR A 21 -1.40 -12.27 -0.79
CA THR A 21 -1.81 -13.54 -1.40
C THR A 21 -0.60 -14.30 -1.95
N LEU A 22 0.32 -13.60 -2.64
CA LEU A 22 1.59 -14.17 -3.09
C LEU A 22 2.46 -14.63 -1.92
N ALA A 23 2.55 -13.85 -0.85
CA ALA A 23 3.28 -14.21 0.36
C ALA A 23 2.71 -15.49 1.00
N PHE A 24 1.38 -15.64 1.04
CA PHE A 24 0.71 -16.82 1.59
C PHE A 24 1.00 -18.10 0.80
N GLY A 25 1.06 -18.01 -0.54
CA GLY A 25 1.41 -19.14 -1.41
C GLY A 25 2.91 -19.46 -1.46
N THR A 26 3.76 -18.61 -0.89
CA THR A 26 5.22 -18.72 -1.00
C THR A 26 5.79 -19.48 0.19
N SER A 27 6.44 -20.62 -0.09
CA SER A 27 7.15 -21.42 0.92
C SER A 27 8.56 -20.90 1.22
N ASP A 28 9.15 -20.12 0.31
CA ASP A 28 10.44 -19.47 0.52
C ASP A 28 10.30 -18.27 1.48
N GLU A 29 10.96 -18.35 2.64
CA GLU A 29 10.80 -17.33 3.67
C GLU A 29 11.36 -15.96 3.28
N GLY A 30 12.42 -15.93 2.45
CA GLY A 30 13.02 -14.69 1.97
C GLY A 30 12.09 -13.96 1.01
N LEU A 31 11.53 -14.69 0.05
CA LEU A 31 10.58 -14.18 -0.93
C LEU A 31 9.24 -13.81 -0.27
N ARG A 32 8.77 -14.61 0.70
CA ARG A 32 7.61 -14.27 1.54
C ARG A 32 7.83 -12.95 2.29
N GLY A 33 9.01 -12.76 2.88
CA GLY A 33 9.36 -11.51 3.55
C GLY A 33 9.39 -10.30 2.61
N MET A 34 9.87 -10.48 1.38
CA MET A 34 9.84 -9.43 0.36
C MET A 34 8.42 -9.04 -0.04
N TYR A 35 7.53 -10.02 -0.27
CA TYR A 35 6.14 -9.75 -0.59
C TYR A 35 5.39 -9.03 0.53
N LEU A 36 5.63 -9.41 1.80
CA LEU A 36 5.04 -8.71 2.94
C LEU A 36 5.53 -7.25 3.04
N ARG A 37 6.83 -7.01 2.84
CA ARG A 37 7.37 -5.63 2.81
C ARG A 37 6.77 -4.79 1.68
N LEU A 38 6.51 -5.38 0.52
CA LEU A 38 5.85 -4.68 -0.58
C LEU A 38 4.41 -4.32 -0.19
N ALA A 39 3.65 -5.25 0.39
CA ALA A 39 2.30 -4.96 0.86
C ALA A 39 2.26 -3.81 1.88
N ASP A 40 3.18 -3.81 2.86
CA ASP A 40 3.29 -2.76 3.87
C ASP A 40 3.66 -1.40 3.25
N ASN A 41 4.52 -1.37 2.23
CA ASN A 41 4.84 -0.14 1.51
C ASN A 41 3.62 0.45 0.77
N TYR A 42 2.77 -0.39 0.18
CA TYR A 42 1.54 0.08 -0.45
C TYR A 42 0.54 0.62 0.57
N ASP A 43 0.43 0.00 1.74
CA ASP A 43 -0.38 0.53 2.84
C ASP A 43 0.16 1.86 3.38
N LEU A 44 1.49 2.03 3.45
CA LEU A 44 2.12 3.31 3.80
C LEU A 44 1.84 4.39 2.75
N LEU A 45 1.83 4.06 1.46
CA LEU A 45 1.45 5.00 0.39
C LEU A 45 -0.01 5.45 0.52
N VAL A 46 -0.90 4.56 0.94
CA VAL A 46 -2.31 4.89 1.22
C VAL A 46 -2.39 5.77 2.47
N ALA A 47 -1.70 5.42 3.55
CA ALA A 47 -1.71 6.16 4.80
C ALA A 47 -1.12 7.57 4.65
N THR A 48 -0.06 7.73 3.85
CA THR A 48 0.57 9.03 3.58
C THR A 48 -0.26 9.91 2.64
N LYS A 49 -0.95 9.32 1.64
CA LYS A 49 -1.86 10.06 0.74
C LYS A 49 -3.20 10.41 1.39
N ILE A 50 -3.73 9.58 2.30
CA ILE A 50 -5.00 9.83 3.02
C ILE A 50 -4.78 10.62 4.31
N GLY A 51 -3.59 10.55 4.91
CA GLY A 51 -3.26 11.10 6.23
C GLY A 51 -2.66 12.51 6.27
N LEU A 52 -2.77 13.31 5.20
CA LEU A 52 -2.32 14.71 5.21
C LEU A 52 -3.50 15.70 5.11
N PRO A 53 -4.25 15.93 6.21
CA PRO A 53 -4.91 17.20 6.41
C PRO A 53 -3.91 18.20 7.06
N ALA A 54 -3.61 19.28 6.34
CA ALA A 54 -3.42 20.61 6.93
C ALA A 54 -2.25 20.90 7.90
N ILE A 55 -0.99 20.50 7.61
CA ILE A 55 0.20 21.07 8.30
C ILE A 55 1.31 21.50 7.32
N ALA A 56 0.92 22.12 6.21
CA ALA A 56 1.83 22.89 5.36
C ALA A 56 1.16 24.21 4.97
N SER A 57 0.84 25.03 5.96
CA SER A 57 0.57 26.47 5.81
C SER A 57 0.74 27.12 7.19
N SER A 58 1.97 27.51 7.50
CA SER A 58 2.30 28.48 8.56
C SER A 58 3.41 29.37 8.02
#